data_AF-N9UX18-F1
#
_entry.id   AF-N9UX18-F1
#
_cell.length_a   1.000
_cell.length_b   1.000
_cell.length_c   1.000
_cell.angle_alpha   90.00
_cell.angle_beta   90.00
_cell.angle_gamma   90.00
#
_symmetry.space_group_name_H-M   'P 1'
#
loop_
_entity.id
_entity.type
_entity.pdbx_description
1 polymer ?
#
loop_
_entity_poly.entity_id
_entity_poly.type
_entity_poly.pdbx_seq_one_letter_code
_entity_poly.pdbx_strand_id
1 'polypeptide(L)'
;MQIYITNCGIINLHCQQFNSNSIDHSQNFITKINQENHSQKKLMEIEPMTIDPLKAMEITPNEVQQMKKFLNTLSQFSEQSKSILTATTLPEILPIGEYEIDLLKKWSNKTHYQIIYRATKDGLNKRTLMKKCAGHKNVYFLMKYDGDNVFAMYYGNTIPQQPSAGPAFLDATNHFLALLKHSSGITPFTMKRFNITDRTFIVGASDEYVDRVIACVGFLYTRSNFSYYFGDTTLYYYCVEDRSFNFKNYFPREGYFNEFVAVEMS
;
A
#
# COMPACT_ATOMS: atom_id res chain seq x y z
N MET A 1 27.81 -20.38 15.22
CA MET A 1 26.98 -19.20 14.89
C MET A 1 27.37 -18.10 15.85
N GLN A 2 27.91 -16.98 15.35
CA GLN A 2 28.22 -15.82 16.18
C GLN A 2 27.26 -14.68 15.80
N ILE A 3 26.66 -14.07 16.82
CA ILE A 3 25.72 -12.95 16.67
C ILE A 3 26.38 -11.72 17.25
N TYR A 4 26.45 -10.65 16.47
CA TYR A 4 26.91 -9.35 16.93
C TYR A 4 25.78 -8.35 16.79
N ILE A 5 25.46 -7.67 17.89
CA ILE A 5 24.52 -6.56 17.91
C ILE A 5 25.35 -5.28 18.02
N THR A 6 25.22 -4.42 17.01
CA THR A 6 25.88 -3.10 17.03
C THR A 6 25.05 -2.10 17.83
N ASN A 7 25.70 -1.04 18.33
CA ASN A 7 25.05 0.03 19.11
C ASN A 7 23.97 0.81 18.32
N CYS A 8 23.84 0.57 17.02
CA CYS A 8 22.80 1.14 16.15
C CYS A 8 21.65 0.17 15.84
N GLY A 9 21.57 -0.97 16.54
CA GLY A 9 20.47 -1.93 16.38
C GLY A 9 20.58 -2.87 15.17
N ILE A 10 21.69 -2.84 14.43
CA ILE A 10 21.95 -3.79 13.34
C ILE A 10 22.46 -5.10 13.95
N ILE A 11 21.79 -6.20 13.61
CA ILE A 11 22.14 -7.56 14.01
C ILE A 11 22.88 -8.24 12.85
N ASN A 12 24.17 -8.51 13.03
CA ASN A 12 24.97 -9.25 12.07
C ASN A 12 25.04 -10.72 12.49
N LEU A 13 24.52 -11.59 11.63
CA LEU A 13 24.51 -13.05 11.82
C LEU A 13 25.66 -13.66 11.01
N HIS A 14 26.72 -14.11 11.69
CA HIS A 14 27.80 -14.84 11.05
C HIS A 14 27.58 -16.34 11.22
N CYS A 15 27.08 -16.98 10.15
CA CYS A 15 27.01 -18.43 10.05
C CYS A 15 28.35 -18.95 9.54
N GLN A 16 29.08 -19.69 10.38
CA GLN A 16 30.16 -20.54 9.88
C GLN A 16 29.53 -21.63 9.02
N GLN A 17 29.86 -21.64 7.72
CA GLN A 17 29.45 -22.70 6.81
C GLN A 17 29.98 -24.03 7.33
N PHE A 18 29.07 -24.97 7.60
CA PHE A 18 29.43 -26.38 7.65
C PHE A 18 29.77 -26.83 6.23
N ASN A 19 30.98 -27.33 6.04
CA ASN A 19 31.40 -28.00 4.81
C ASN A 19 30.38 -29.09 4.47
N SER A 20 29.65 -28.91 3.39
CA SER A 20 29.04 -30.00 2.64
C SER A 20 29.42 -29.81 1.17
N ASN A 21 30.14 -30.80 0.65
CA ASN A 21 30.64 -30.86 -0.70
C ASN A 21 29.47 -30.92 -1.69
N SER A 22 29.33 -29.92 -2.59
CA SER A 22 28.96 -30.11 -4.01
C SER A 22 28.82 -28.77 -4.76
N ILE A 23 29.86 -28.40 -5.50
CA ILE A 23 29.90 -27.99 -6.93
C ILE A 23 28.91 -26.91 -7.44
N ASP A 24 29.52 -25.77 -7.80
CA ASP A 24 29.33 -24.85 -8.95
C ASP A 24 27.95 -24.33 -9.38
N HIS A 25 27.74 -23.02 -9.21
CA HIS A 25 27.94 -22.01 -10.29
C HIS A 25 27.35 -20.65 -9.87
N SER A 26 28.21 -19.65 -9.63
CA SER A 26 28.03 -18.23 -10.01
C SER A 26 29.00 -17.32 -9.22
N GLN A 27 30.30 -17.58 -9.34
CA GLN A 27 31.32 -16.59 -8.99
C GLN A 27 31.53 -15.68 -10.20
N ASN A 28 30.99 -14.47 -10.15
CA ASN A 28 31.49 -13.32 -10.90
C ASN A 28 30.70 -12.10 -10.48
N PHE A 29 31.01 -11.55 -9.31
CA PHE A 29 30.91 -10.14 -8.92
C PHE A 29 31.40 -10.12 -7.47
N ILE A 30 32.13 -9.09 -7.05
CA ILE A 30 32.82 -8.98 -5.73
C ILE A 30 34.25 -9.58 -5.71
N THR A 31 35.02 -9.39 -6.79
CA THR A 31 36.50 -9.49 -6.78
C THR A 31 37.16 -8.10 -6.85
N LYS A 32 36.66 -7.12 -6.08
CA LYS A 32 37.25 -5.76 -6.08
C LYS A 32 37.37 -5.04 -4.74
N ILE A 33 37.22 -5.70 -3.59
CA ILE A 33 37.43 -5.06 -2.28
C ILE A 33 38.24 -5.98 -1.35
N ASN A 34 39.41 -6.44 -1.79
CA ASN A 34 40.33 -7.22 -0.93
C ASN A 34 41.81 -7.00 -1.32
N GLN A 35 42.18 -5.75 -1.57
CA GLN A 35 43.58 -5.33 -1.56
C GLN A 35 43.68 -3.99 -0.86
N GLU A 36 43.60 -4.01 0.47
CA GLU A 36 44.28 -3.06 1.35
C GLU A 36 44.10 -3.56 2.79
N ASN A 37 45.15 -3.37 3.60
CA ASN A 37 45.29 -3.77 5.02
C ASN A 37 45.90 -5.15 5.28
N HIS A 38 47.07 -5.39 4.68
CA HIS A 38 48.14 -6.09 5.40
C HIS A 38 48.82 -5.09 6.34
N SER A 39 48.53 -5.15 7.65
CA SER A 39 49.43 -4.66 8.71
C SER A 39 49.01 -5.19 10.09
N GLN A 40 49.91 -6.01 10.66
CA GLN A 40 50.10 -6.30 12.09
C GLN A 40 49.03 -7.11 12.85
N LYS A 41 49.20 -8.45 12.80
CA LYS A 41 48.84 -9.34 13.91
C LYS A 41 49.69 -8.98 15.14
N LYS A 42 49.06 -8.44 16.19
CA LYS A 42 49.58 -8.53 17.56
C LYS A 42 48.63 -9.46 18.33
N LEU A 43 49.10 -10.66 18.66
CA LEU A 43 48.42 -11.53 19.62
C LEU A 43 48.36 -10.75 20.94
N MET A 44 47.16 -10.44 21.42
CA MET A 44 46.98 -10.14 22.85
C MET A 44 46.92 -11.49 23.57
N GLU A 45 47.93 -11.77 24.38
CA GLU A 45 47.85 -12.79 25.42
C GLU A 45 46.71 -12.39 26.38
N ILE A 46 45.73 -13.27 26.53
CA ILE A 46 44.65 -13.11 27.50
C ILE A 46 45.16 -13.75 28.79
N GLU A 47 45.58 -12.93 29.76
CA GLU A 47 45.74 -13.42 31.13
C GLU A 47 44.37 -13.89 31.66
N PRO A 48 44.27 -15.08 32.27
CA PRO A 48 43.03 -15.53 32.88
C PRO A 48 42.71 -14.65 34.09
N MET A 49 41.70 -13.80 33.95
CA MET A 49 41.17 -13.00 35.04
C MET A 49 40.46 -13.94 36.03
N THR A 50 41.07 -14.20 37.18
CA THR A 50 40.43 -14.85 38.32
C THR A 50 39.29 -13.96 38.82
N ILE A 51 38.05 -14.35 38.50
CA ILE A 51 36.86 -13.73 39.07
C ILE A 51 36.67 -14.32 40.46
N ASP A 52 36.91 -13.50 41.48
CA ASP A 52 36.64 -13.82 42.87
C ASP A 52 35.12 -14.07 43.07
N PRO A 53 34.66 -15.25 43.52
CA PRO A 53 33.24 -15.63 43.52
C PRO A 53 32.35 -14.83 44.48
N LEU A 54 32.92 -13.87 45.23
CA LEU A 54 32.26 -13.18 46.34
C LEU A 54 31.99 -11.68 46.14
N LYS A 55 32.23 -11.13 44.94
CA LYS A 55 31.58 -9.86 44.55
C LYS A 55 30.23 -10.16 43.95
N ALA A 56 29.20 -10.26 44.79
CA ALA A 56 27.84 -10.07 44.35
C ALA A 56 27.81 -8.75 43.57
N MET A 57 27.63 -8.83 42.25
CA MET A 57 27.48 -7.69 41.38
C MET A 57 26.19 -7.00 41.84
N GLU A 58 26.32 -5.96 42.67
CA GLU A 58 25.19 -5.18 43.17
C GLU A 58 24.53 -4.54 41.96
N ILE A 59 23.49 -5.19 41.45
CA ILE A 59 22.70 -4.69 40.33
C ILE A 59 22.09 -3.38 40.82
N THR A 60 22.54 -2.28 40.25
CA THR A 60 22.04 -0.97 40.67
C THR A 60 20.59 -0.84 40.20
N PRO A 61 19.71 -0.17 40.96
CA PRO A 61 18.32 0.06 40.54
C PRO A 61 18.20 0.72 39.16
N ASN A 62 19.21 1.49 38.75
CA ASN A 62 19.31 2.11 37.44
C ASN A 62 19.49 1.09 36.30
N GLU A 63 20.34 0.07 36.48
CA GLU A 63 20.54 -1.00 35.50
C GLU A 63 19.26 -1.83 35.32
N VAL A 64 18.54 -2.13 36.40
CA VAL A 64 17.23 -2.79 36.34
C VAL A 64 16.22 -1.94 35.56
N GLN A 65 16.24 -0.62 35.76
CA GLN A 65 15.33 0.29 35.07
C GLN A 65 15.66 0.43 33.57
N GLN A 66 16.94 0.44 33.22
CA GLN A 66 17.37 0.44 31.81
C GLN A 66 17.01 -0.88 31.12
N MET A 67 17.19 -2.02 31.79
CA MET A 67 16.77 -3.33 31.29
C MET A 67 15.25 -3.38 31.03
N LYS A 68 14.44 -2.86 31.97
CA LYS A 68 12.98 -2.75 31.79
C LYS A 68 12.59 -1.87 30.61
N LYS A 69 13.25 -0.72 30.43
CA LYS A 69 13.03 0.15 29.27
C LYS A 69 13.36 -0.57 27.97
N PHE A 70 14.50 -1.26 27.92
CA PHE A 70 14.91 -2.02 26.74
C PHE A 70 13.92 -3.14 26.39
N LEU A 71 13.47 -3.93 27.37
CA LEU A 71 12.48 -4.98 27.17
C LEU A 71 11.13 -4.44 26.68
N ASN A 72 10.68 -3.29 27.21
CA ASN A 72 9.46 -2.62 26.74
C ASN A 72 9.61 -2.10 25.30
N THR A 73 10.78 -1.58 24.94
CA THR A 73 11.04 -1.17 23.56
C THR A 73 11.01 -2.38 22.62
N LEU A 74 11.62 -3.50 23.01
CA LEU A 74 11.58 -4.74 22.22
C LEU A 74 10.17 -5.31 22.07
N SER A 75 9.34 -5.26 23.12
CA SER A 75 7.95 -5.72 23.02
C SER A 75 7.15 -4.84 22.06
N GLN A 76 7.34 -3.52 22.10
CA GLN A 76 6.72 -2.58 21.15
C GLN A 76 7.16 -2.85 19.70
N PHE A 77 8.45 -3.08 19.46
CA PHE A 77 8.94 -3.46 18.13
C PHE A 77 8.38 -4.81 17.68
N SER A 78 8.28 -5.80 18.59
CA SER A 78 7.69 -7.11 18.27
C SER A 78 6.22 -7.00 17.87
N GLU A 79 5.43 -6.20 18.59
CA GLU A 79 4.03 -5.95 18.28
C GLU A 79 3.84 -5.23 16.95
N GLN A 80 4.65 -4.19 16.69
CA GLN A 80 4.67 -3.51 15.39
C GLN A 80 5.06 -4.48 14.26
N SER A 81 6.08 -5.33 14.47
CA SER A 81 6.53 -6.32 13.49
C SER A 81 5.44 -7.36 13.18
N LYS A 82 4.73 -7.84 14.20
CA LYS A 82 3.59 -8.75 14.03
C LYS A 82 2.43 -8.11 13.27
N SER A 83 2.16 -6.82 13.51
CA SER A 83 1.14 -6.08 12.75
C SER A 83 1.51 -5.92 11.27
N ILE A 84 2.79 -5.74 10.95
CA ILE A 84 3.30 -5.65 9.58
C ILE A 84 3.19 -7.00 8.86
N LEU A 85 3.49 -8.11 9.55
CA LEU A 85 3.44 -9.46 8.99
C LEU A 85 2.02 -10.01 8.73
N THR A 86 0.98 -9.36 9.25
CA THR A 86 -0.42 -9.77 9.11
C THR A 86 -1.27 -8.79 8.31
N ALA A 87 -0.68 -7.72 7.79
CA ALA A 87 -1.38 -6.72 6.99
C ALA A 87 -1.72 -7.30 5.62
N THR A 88 -3.01 -7.41 5.32
CA THR A 88 -3.48 -7.77 3.97
C THR A 88 -2.97 -6.77 2.96
N THR A 89 -2.23 -7.25 1.96
CA THR A 89 -1.65 -6.39 0.92
C THR A 89 -2.62 -6.21 -0.25
N LEU A 90 -2.39 -5.20 -1.10
CA LEU A 90 -3.22 -4.99 -2.29
C LEU A 90 -3.23 -6.18 -3.27
N PRO A 91 -2.10 -6.84 -3.56
CA PRO A 91 -2.05 -8.03 -4.43
C PRO A 91 -2.85 -9.23 -3.90
N GLU A 92 -3.08 -9.32 -2.59
CA GLU A 92 -3.94 -10.36 -2.00
C GLU A 92 -5.43 -10.09 -2.23
N ILE A 93 -5.81 -8.86 -2.55
CA ILE A 93 -7.21 -8.43 -2.69
C ILE A 93 -7.59 -8.25 -4.16
N LEU A 94 -6.70 -7.66 -4.95
CA LEU A 94 -6.89 -7.36 -6.36
C LEU A 94 -5.84 -8.07 -7.21
N PRO A 95 -6.15 -8.43 -8.46
CA PRO A 95 -5.23 -9.15 -9.35
C PRO A 95 -4.15 -8.22 -9.92
N ILE A 96 -3.45 -7.49 -9.06
CA ILE A 96 -2.40 -6.52 -9.39
C ILE A 96 -1.09 -6.92 -8.70
N GLY A 97 0.04 -6.57 -9.31
CA GLY A 97 1.37 -6.81 -8.75
C GLY A 97 2.11 -5.52 -8.41
N GLU A 98 3.42 -5.64 -8.19
CA GLU A 98 4.30 -4.50 -7.88
C GLU A 98 4.30 -3.44 -8.98
N TYR A 99 4.23 -3.86 -10.25
CA TYR A 99 4.19 -2.93 -11.38
C TYR A 99 3.01 -1.96 -11.30
N GLU A 100 1.79 -2.48 -11.10
CA GLU A 100 0.60 -1.65 -10.96
C GLU A 100 0.64 -0.79 -9.69
N ILE A 101 1.18 -1.31 -8.59
CA ILE A 101 1.36 -0.54 -7.35
C ILE A 101 2.31 0.65 -7.57
N ASP A 102 3.40 0.44 -8.30
CA ASP A 102 4.35 1.50 -8.63
C ASP A 102 3.74 2.54 -9.58
N LEU A 103 2.83 2.14 -10.48
CA LEU A 103 2.02 3.09 -11.26
C LEU A 103 1.12 3.95 -10.36
N LEU A 104 0.43 3.36 -9.38
CA LEU A 104 -0.41 4.12 -8.45
C LEU A 104 0.40 5.15 -7.65
N LYS A 105 1.59 4.75 -7.16
CA LYS A 105 2.56 5.64 -6.50
C LYS A 105 3.00 6.78 -7.42
N LYS A 106 3.41 6.44 -8.65
CA LYS A 106 3.87 7.42 -9.66
C LYS A 106 2.79 8.41 -10.03
N TRP A 107 1.57 7.95 -10.33
CA TRP A 107 0.46 8.81 -10.75
C TRP A 107 -0.07 9.71 -9.63
N SER A 108 0.00 9.26 -8.38
CA SER A 108 -0.39 10.07 -7.21
C SER A 108 0.74 10.94 -6.66
N ASN A 109 1.99 10.72 -7.10
CA ASN A 109 3.20 11.28 -6.52
C ASN A 109 3.31 10.99 -5.00
N LYS A 110 3.13 9.72 -4.65
CA LYS A 110 3.16 9.18 -3.28
C LYS A 110 4.01 7.93 -3.21
N THR A 111 4.41 7.55 -2.01
CA THR A 111 5.40 6.48 -1.80
C THR A 111 4.82 5.29 -1.06
N HIS A 112 3.86 5.53 -0.16
CA HIS A 112 3.24 4.52 0.65
C HIS A 112 1.74 4.45 0.36
N TYR A 113 1.15 3.31 0.67
CA TYR A 113 -0.29 3.11 0.57
C TYR A 113 -0.82 2.41 1.82
N GLN A 114 -2.09 2.70 2.13
CA GLN A 114 -2.84 2.02 3.18
C GLN A 114 -4.23 1.68 2.67
N ILE A 115 -4.66 0.43 2.85
CA ILE A 115 -6.04 0.03 2.58
C ILE A 115 -6.94 0.55 3.70
N ILE A 116 -7.88 1.42 3.37
CA ILE A 116 -8.80 2.05 4.33
C ILE A 116 -10.22 1.46 4.27
N TYR A 117 -10.58 0.80 3.16
CA TYR A 117 -11.87 0.16 2.97
C TYR A 117 -11.78 -1.02 2.00
N ARG A 118 -12.50 -2.11 2.29
CA ARG A 118 -12.65 -3.26 1.40
C ARG A 118 -14.10 -3.73 1.40
N ALA A 119 -14.76 -3.73 0.25
CA ALA A 119 -16.19 -4.02 0.14
C ALA A 119 -16.56 -5.42 0.64
N THR A 120 -15.75 -6.45 0.38
CA THR A 120 -16.01 -7.81 0.86
C THR A 120 -15.83 -7.98 2.37
N LYS A 121 -15.08 -7.09 3.02
CA LYS A 121 -14.83 -7.12 4.48
C LYS A 121 -15.74 -6.17 5.26
N ASP A 122 -15.89 -4.95 4.78
CA ASP A 122 -16.64 -3.88 5.46
C ASP A 122 -18.11 -3.82 5.01
N GLY A 123 -18.46 -4.44 3.88
CA GLY A 123 -19.80 -4.43 3.29
C GLY A 123 -20.03 -3.23 2.37
N LEU A 124 -20.61 -3.49 1.19
CA LEU A 124 -20.82 -2.49 0.14
C LEU A 124 -22.08 -1.66 0.35
N ASN A 125 -21.95 -0.56 1.10
CA ASN A 125 -22.99 0.45 1.21
C ASN A 125 -22.40 1.84 1.46
N LYS A 126 -23.14 2.89 1.08
CA LYS A 126 -22.66 4.28 1.17
C LYS A 126 -22.27 4.69 2.59
N ARG A 127 -23.01 4.24 3.61
CA ARG A 127 -22.77 4.63 5.01
C ARG A 127 -21.45 4.06 5.51
N THR A 128 -21.19 2.78 5.28
CA THR A 128 -19.93 2.16 5.70
C THR A 128 -18.75 2.74 4.91
N LEU A 129 -18.90 2.90 3.60
CA LEU A 129 -17.87 3.52 2.77
C LEU A 129 -17.50 4.92 3.28
N MET A 130 -18.49 5.80 3.48
CA MET A 130 -18.21 7.16 3.94
C MET A 130 -17.67 7.20 5.36
N LYS A 131 -18.12 6.30 6.26
CA LYS A 131 -17.55 6.17 7.61
C LYS A 131 -16.05 5.85 7.59
N LYS A 132 -15.58 5.12 6.57
CA LYS A 132 -14.19 4.71 6.42
C LYS A 132 -13.34 5.69 5.62
N CYS A 133 -13.92 6.34 4.62
CA CYS A 133 -13.17 7.17 3.68
C CYS A 133 -13.25 8.67 3.96
N ALA A 134 -14.29 9.18 4.66
CA ALA A 134 -14.43 10.60 4.89
C ALA A 134 -13.25 11.16 5.72
N GLY A 135 -12.72 12.32 5.30
CA GLY A 135 -11.55 12.94 5.93
C GLY A 135 -10.19 12.46 5.40
N HIS A 136 -10.14 11.33 4.66
CA HIS A 136 -8.93 10.88 3.97
C HIS A 136 -8.68 11.67 2.68
N LYS A 137 -7.44 11.72 2.21
CA LYS A 137 -7.01 12.43 0.98
C LYS A 137 -6.11 11.54 0.13
N ASN A 138 -5.87 11.89 -1.13
CA ASN A 138 -5.12 11.06 -2.07
C ASN A 138 -5.65 9.62 -2.14
N VAL A 139 -6.97 9.48 -2.22
CA VAL A 139 -7.65 8.19 -2.17
C VAL A 139 -7.82 7.64 -3.58
N TYR A 140 -7.35 6.42 -3.80
CA TYR A 140 -7.77 5.59 -4.92
C TYR A 140 -8.96 4.74 -4.53
N PHE A 141 -9.97 4.74 -5.38
CA PHE A 141 -11.02 3.76 -5.42
C PHE A 141 -10.73 2.76 -6.55
N LEU A 142 -10.42 1.53 -6.19
CA LEU A 142 -10.04 0.45 -7.09
C LEU A 142 -11.18 -0.56 -7.18
N MET A 143 -11.46 -1.07 -8.37
CA MET A 143 -12.50 -2.08 -8.57
C MET A 143 -12.04 -3.15 -9.56
N LYS A 144 -12.22 -4.41 -9.17
CA LYS A 144 -12.03 -5.58 -10.05
C LYS A 144 -13.32 -5.85 -10.80
N TYR A 145 -13.31 -5.74 -12.12
CA TYR A 145 -14.47 -5.99 -12.98
C TYR A 145 -14.11 -6.98 -14.09
N ASP A 146 -15.12 -7.68 -14.62
CA ASP A 146 -15.04 -8.53 -15.81
C ASP A 146 -13.76 -9.39 -15.89
N GLY A 147 -13.64 -10.31 -14.94
CA GLY A 147 -12.43 -11.11 -14.76
C GLY A 147 -11.38 -10.31 -14.00
N ASP A 148 -10.18 -10.20 -14.55
CA ASP A 148 -9.02 -9.58 -13.88
C ASP A 148 -8.76 -8.12 -14.30
N ASN A 149 -9.76 -7.45 -14.89
CA ASN A 149 -9.63 -6.04 -15.22
C ASN A 149 -9.73 -5.20 -13.94
N VAL A 150 -8.89 -4.16 -13.84
CA VAL A 150 -8.85 -3.25 -12.70
C VAL A 150 -8.78 -1.82 -13.20
N PHE A 151 -9.72 -1.00 -12.76
CA PHE A 151 -9.63 0.45 -12.93
C PHE A 151 -9.48 1.14 -11.56
N ALA A 152 -9.04 2.39 -11.62
CA ALA A 152 -8.89 3.26 -10.48
C ALA A 152 -9.60 4.59 -10.72
N MET A 153 -10.19 5.15 -9.66
CA MET A 153 -10.59 6.56 -9.61
C MET A 153 -9.78 7.22 -8.50
N TYR A 154 -9.02 8.25 -8.84
CA TYR A 154 -8.20 8.98 -7.89
C TYR A 154 -8.88 10.27 -7.45
N TYR A 155 -8.77 10.58 -6.16
CA TYR A 155 -9.19 11.85 -5.57
C TYR A 155 -8.10 12.36 -4.63
N GLY A 156 -7.37 13.39 -5.06
CA GLY A 156 -6.34 14.05 -4.25
C GLY A 156 -6.91 14.92 -3.13
N ASN A 157 -8.11 15.47 -3.33
CA ASN A 157 -8.81 16.28 -2.33
C ASN A 157 -9.36 15.41 -1.18
N THR A 158 -9.59 16.03 -0.03
CA THR A 158 -10.19 15.37 1.12
C THR A 158 -11.60 14.86 0.79
N ILE A 159 -11.85 13.58 0.98
CA ILE A 159 -13.18 12.99 0.81
C ILE A 159 -14.16 13.65 1.79
N PRO A 160 -15.27 14.25 1.31
CA PRO A 160 -16.16 15.01 2.17
C PRO A 160 -16.93 14.09 3.12
N GLN A 161 -17.39 14.66 4.23
CA GLN A 161 -18.30 13.96 5.14
C GLN A 161 -19.63 13.66 4.44
N GLN A 162 -20.29 12.56 4.84
CA GLN A 162 -21.63 12.28 4.36
C GLN A 162 -22.60 13.34 4.87
N PRO A 163 -23.26 14.11 3.99
CA PRO A 163 -24.18 15.14 4.42
C PRO A 163 -25.46 14.52 4.98
N SER A 164 -26.11 15.27 5.89
CA SER A 164 -27.41 14.87 6.44
C SER A 164 -28.53 15.01 5.41
N ALA A 165 -28.50 16.05 4.57
CA ALA A 165 -29.44 16.31 3.50
C ALA A 165 -28.73 16.88 2.26
N GLY A 166 -29.18 16.49 1.07
CA GLY A 166 -28.61 16.89 -0.22
C GLY A 166 -27.21 16.31 -0.50
N PRO A 167 -26.80 16.16 -1.77
CA PRO A 167 -25.50 15.58 -2.11
C PRO A 167 -24.33 16.52 -1.86
N ALA A 168 -23.19 15.97 -1.44
CA ALA A 168 -21.89 16.64 -1.43
C ALA A 168 -21.05 16.15 -2.63
N PHE A 169 -20.08 16.96 -3.05
CA PHE A 169 -19.30 16.67 -4.25
C PHE A 169 -17.82 17.00 -4.08
N LEU A 170 -16.99 16.30 -4.85
CA LEU A 170 -15.65 16.77 -5.19
C LEU A 170 -15.64 17.33 -6.61
N ASP A 171 -14.82 18.34 -6.85
CA ASP A 171 -14.51 18.81 -8.19
C ASP A 171 -13.42 17.95 -8.87
N ALA A 172 -13.02 18.33 -10.08
CA ALA A 172 -12.05 17.60 -10.88
C ALA A 172 -10.60 18.08 -10.69
N THR A 173 -10.32 19.05 -9.82
CA THR A 173 -9.01 19.72 -9.71
C THR A 173 -7.87 18.73 -9.46
N ASN A 174 -8.09 17.75 -8.59
CA ASN A 174 -7.13 16.70 -8.25
C ASN A 174 -7.72 15.31 -8.50
N HIS A 175 -8.42 15.15 -9.63
CA HIS A 175 -9.09 13.90 -10.01
C HIS A 175 -8.58 13.37 -11.33
N PHE A 176 -8.44 12.05 -11.41
CA PHE A 176 -8.29 11.34 -12.67
C PHE A 176 -8.85 9.92 -12.55
N LEU A 177 -9.14 9.33 -13.70
CA LEU A 177 -9.46 7.92 -13.85
C LEU A 177 -8.22 7.20 -14.35
N ALA A 178 -8.10 5.91 -14.09
CA ALA A 178 -7.07 5.08 -14.68
C ALA A 178 -7.57 3.69 -15.01
N LEU A 179 -7.14 3.16 -16.16
CA LEU A 179 -7.17 1.72 -16.39
C LEU A 179 -5.82 1.17 -15.90
N LEU A 180 -5.86 0.37 -14.85
CA LEU A 180 -4.66 -0.13 -14.18
C LEU A 180 -4.23 -1.49 -14.73
N LYS A 181 -5.20 -2.34 -15.07
CA LYS A 181 -4.97 -3.65 -15.68
C LYS A 181 -6.15 -4.03 -16.57
N HIS A 182 -5.88 -4.67 -17.70
CA HIS A 182 -6.90 -5.21 -18.58
C HIS A 182 -6.45 -6.54 -19.21
N SER A 183 -7.39 -7.45 -19.37
CA SER A 183 -7.16 -8.82 -19.85
C SER A 183 -6.62 -8.91 -21.27
N SER A 184 -6.88 -7.89 -22.09
CA SER A 184 -6.31 -7.78 -23.44
C SER A 184 -4.83 -7.37 -23.48
N GLY A 185 -4.21 -7.12 -22.32
CA GLY A 185 -2.80 -6.73 -22.23
C GLY A 185 -2.48 -5.30 -22.69
N ILE A 186 -3.49 -4.41 -22.74
CA ILE A 186 -3.24 -2.99 -23.05
C ILE A 186 -2.44 -2.32 -21.93
N THR A 187 -1.55 -1.41 -22.34
CA THR A 187 -0.77 -0.58 -21.42
C THR A 187 -1.68 0.25 -20.52
N PRO A 188 -1.43 0.28 -19.19
CA PRO A 188 -2.17 1.11 -18.26
C PRO A 188 -2.11 2.60 -18.63
N PHE A 189 -3.21 3.32 -18.44
CA PHE A 189 -3.31 4.75 -18.79
C PHE A 189 -4.21 5.51 -17.82
N THR A 190 -4.08 6.83 -17.82
CA THR A 190 -4.95 7.74 -17.05
C THR A 190 -5.79 8.62 -17.96
N MET A 191 -6.99 8.99 -17.52
CA MET A 191 -7.86 9.96 -18.17
C MET A 191 -8.18 11.10 -17.19
N LYS A 192 -7.94 12.34 -17.61
CA LYS A 192 -8.22 13.54 -16.81
C LYS A 192 -9.46 14.24 -17.33
N ARG A 193 -10.19 14.95 -16.47
CA ARG A 193 -11.32 15.76 -16.94
C ARG A 193 -10.86 16.96 -17.77
N PHE A 194 -11.68 17.37 -18.74
CA PHE A 194 -11.46 18.59 -19.52
C PHE A 194 -11.59 19.85 -18.66
N ASN A 195 -12.64 19.92 -17.84
CA ASN A 195 -12.87 21.04 -16.94
C ASN A 195 -12.62 20.62 -15.49
N ILE A 196 -11.60 21.23 -14.87
CA ILE A 196 -11.20 20.95 -13.49
C ILE A 196 -12.23 21.38 -12.44
N THR A 197 -13.14 22.29 -12.81
CA THR A 197 -14.19 22.77 -11.90
C THR A 197 -15.45 21.90 -11.90
N ASP A 198 -15.52 20.91 -12.79
CA ASP A 198 -16.66 20.02 -12.87
C ASP A 198 -16.75 19.12 -11.63
N ARG A 199 -17.98 18.84 -11.19
CA ARG A 199 -18.25 17.85 -10.15
C ARG A 199 -17.93 16.44 -10.66
N THR A 200 -17.27 15.64 -9.82
CA THR A 200 -16.81 14.29 -10.14
C THR A 200 -17.36 13.27 -9.16
N PHE A 201 -16.86 13.23 -7.93
CA PHE A 201 -17.34 12.32 -6.89
C PHE A 201 -18.64 12.85 -6.30
N ILE A 202 -19.66 12.00 -6.20
CA ILE A 202 -20.92 12.32 -5.53
C ILE A 202 -21.00 11.52 -4.23
N VAL A 203 -21.20 12.24 -3.13
CA VAL A 203 -21.56 11.66 -1.83
C VAL A 203 -23.03 11.92 -1.58
N GLY A 204 -23.84 10.88 -1.73
CA GLY A 204 -25.28 10.94 -1.44
C GLY A 204 -25.54 11.14 0.05
N ALA A 205 -26.62 11.87 0.37
CA ALA A 205 -27.00 12.15 1.74
C ALA A 205 -27.38 10.87 2.49
N SER A 206 -27.26 10.91 3.82
CA SER A 206 -27.53 9.74 4.66
C SER A 206 -29.02 9.31 4.65
N ASP A 207 -29.93 10.27 4.46
CA ASP A 207 -31.39 10.10 4.44
C ASP A 207 -31.94 9.76 3.05
N GLU A 208 -31.17 10.04 1.99
CA GLU A 208 -31.56 9.78 0.61
C GLU A 208 -31.72 8.27 0.36
N TYR A 209 -32.88 7.82 -0.09
CA TYR A 209 -33.08 6.41 -0.43
C TYR A 209 -32.58 6.14 -1.86
N VAL A 210 -31.26 6.07 -2.01
CA VAL A 210 -30.60 5.74 -3.28
C VAL A 210 -29.71 4.52 -3.09
N ASP A 211 -29.90 3.52 -3.93
CA ASP A 211 -29.10 2.28 -3.95
C ASP A 211 -27.66 2.50 -4.48
N ARG A 212 -27.34 3.70 -4.96
CA ARG A 212 -25.99 4.04 -5.43
C ARG A 212 -25.04 4.16 -4.26
N VAL A 213 -23.96 3.38 -4.29
CA VAL A 213 -22.92 3.39 -3.25
C VAL A 213 -21.82 4.38 -3.63
N ILE A 214 -21.36 4.33 -4.88
CA ILE A 214 -20.41 5.30 -5.45
C ILE A 214 -20.95 5.81 -6.76
N ALA A 215 -20.76 7.11 -6.99
CA ALA A 215 -21.05 7.74 -8.26
C ALA A 215 -19.93 8.72 -8.62
N CYS A 216 -19.28 8.43 -9.75
CA CYS A 216 -18.36 9.32 -10.43
C CYS A 216 -19.07 9.84 -11.70
N VAL A 217 -19.34 11.15 -11.74
CA VAL A 217 -20.12 11.79 -12.81
C VAL A 217 -19.55 11.42 -14.17
N GLY A 218 -20.41 10.87 -15.02
CA GLY A 218 -20.09 10.52 -16.40
C GLY A 218 -19.26 9.26 -16.56
N PHE A 219 -18.76 8.63 -15.48
CA PHE A 219 -17.88 7.47 -15.58
C PHE A 219 -18.40 6.20 -14.88
N LEU A 220 -18.72 6.22 -13.59
CA LEU A 220 -19.04 4.98 -12.85
C LEU A 220 -20.20 5.20 -11.88
N TYR A 221 -21.11 4.25 -11.83
CA TYR A 221 -22.09 4.11 -10.76
C TYR A 221 -22.07 2.67 -10.23
N THR A 222 -21.98 2.49 -8.92
CA THR A 222 -22.06 1.16 -8.27
C THR A 222 -23.28 1.06 -7.37
N ARG A 223 -23.78 -0.15 -7.16
CA ARG A 223 -24.92 -0.44 -6.28
C ARG A 223 -24.56 -1.44 -5.19
N SER A 224 -25.38 -1.51 -4.15
CA SER A 224 -25.14 -2.36 -2.97
C SER A 224 -25.07 -3.86 -3.30
N ASN A 225 -25.69 -4.28 -4.41
CA ASN A 225 -25.68 -5.65 -4.91
C ASN A 225 -24.43 -5.99 -5.77
N PHE A 226 -23.37 -5.20 -5.70
CA PHE A 226 -22.13 -5.39 -6.49
C PHE A 226 -22.32 -5.28 -8.02
N SER A 227 -23.41 -4.65 -8.47
CA SER A 227 -23.56 -4.25 -9.87
C SER A 227 -22.89 -2.90 -10.13
N TYR A 228 -22.41 -2.71 -11.36
CA TYR A 228 -21.84 -1.45 -11.83
C TYR A 228 -22.43 -1.04 -13.18
N TYR A 229 -22.36 0.27 -13.46
CA TYR A 229 -22.63 0.87 -14.76
C TYR A 229 -21.53 1.86 -15.09
N PHE A 230 -20.87 1.68 -16.23
CA PHE A 230 -19.97 2.69 -16.78
C PHE A 230 -20.75 3.67 -17.68
N GLY A 231 -20.50 4.96 -17.48
CA GLY A 231 -21.22 6.04 -18.14
C GLY A 231 -20.87 6.19 -19.61
N ASP A 232 -21.90 6.19 -20.47
CA ASP A 232 -21.79 6.46 -21.91
C ASP A 232 -21.26 7.88 -22.21
N THR A 233 -21.26 8.78 -21.23
CA THR A 233 -20.83 10.16 -21.36
C THR A 233 -19.37 10.40 -20.94
N THR A 234 -18.60 9.35 -20.64
CA THR A 234 -17.20 9.50 -20.18
C THR A 234 -16.38 10.34 -21.15
N LEU A 235 -16.50 10.08 -22.46
CA LEU A 235 -15.73 10.80 -23.48
C LEU A 235 -16.12 12.28 -23.65
N TYR A 236 -17.28 12.72 -23.13
CA TYR A 236 -17.62 14.16 -23.09
C TYR A 236 -16.88 14.90 -21.97
N TYR A 237 -16.49 14.18 -20.93
CA TYR A 237 -15.92 14.79 -19.73
C TYR A 237 -14.42 14.57 -19.60
N TYR A 238 -13.89 13.48 -20.17
CA TYR A 238 -12.52 13.05 -19.95
C TYR A 238 -11.69 13.10 -21.24
N CYS A 239 -10.50 13.67 -21.12
CA CYS A 239 -9.48 13.69 -22.14
C CYS A 239 -8.82 12.31 -22.25
N VAL A 240 -8.72 11.84 -23.50
CA VAL A 240 -7.94 10.68 -23.86
C VAL A 240 -6.95 11.13 -24.94
N GLU A 241 -5.68 10.77 -24.78
CA GLU A 241 -4.61 11.23 -25.68
C GLU A 241 -4.76 10.67 -27.11
N ASP A 242 -5.38 9.50 -27.25
CA ASP A 242 -5.55 8.80 -28.51
C ASP A 242 -6.97 8.94 -29.07
N ARG A 243 -7.09 9.47 -30.29
CA ARG A 243 -8.36 9.61 -31.02
C ARG A 243 -8.96 8.27 -31.47
N SER A 244 -8.16 7.20 -31.51
CA SER A 244 -8.62 5.84 -31.79
C SER A 244 -9.21 5.15 -30.55
N PHE A 245 -9.20 5.81 -29.40
CA PHE A 245 -9.69 5.25 -28.15
C PHE A 245 -11.18 4.96 -28.20
N ASN A 246 -11.53 3.68 -28.18
CA ASN A 246 -12.90 3.23 -28.03
C ASN A 246 -13.14 2.79 -26.58
N PHE A 247 -13.80 3.66 -25.81
CA PHE A 247 -14.11 3.43 -24.39
C PHE A 247 -14.79 2.08 -24.14
N LYS A 248 -15.69 1.66 -25.04
CA LYS A 248 -16.46 0.41 -24.90
C LYS A 248 -15.61 -0.85 -25.00
N ASN A 249 -14.41 -0.77 -25.60
CA ASN A 249 -13.49 -1.90 -25.67
C ASN A 249 -12.81 -2.20 -24.33
N TYR A 250 -12.76 -1.22 -23.44
CA TYR A 250 -12.10 -1.32 -22.14
C TYR A 250 -13.08 -1.32 -20.98
N PHE A 251 -14.20 -0.62 -21.15
CA PHE A 251 -15.22 -0.43 -20.12
C PHE A 251 -16.57 -0.93 -20.68
N PRO A 252 -16.96 -2.18 -20.38
CA PRO A 252 -18.26 -2.70 -20.77
C PRO A 252 -19.35 -1.91 -20.09
N ARG A 253 -20.54 -1.81 -20.69
CA ARG A 253 -21.54 -0.84 -20.21
C ARG A 253 -21.99 -1.08 -18.76
N GLU A 254 -22.21 -2.34 -18.41
CA GLU A 254 -22.69 -2.75 -17.09
C GLU A 254 -22.30 -4.19 -16.81
N GLY A 255 -22.28 -4.56 -15.54
CA GLY A 255 -21.93 -5.89 -15.11
C GLY A 255 -21.93 -6.03 -13.59
N TYR A 256 -21.24 -7.06 -13.12
CA TYR A 256 -21.01 -7.32 -11.70
C TYR A 256 -19.51 -7.28 -11.41
N PHE A 257 -19.16 -6.81 -10.22
CA PHE A 257 -17.78 -6.78 -9.75
C PHE A 257 -17.64 -7.64 -8.50
N ASN A 258 -16.45 -8.19 -8.30
CA ASN A 258 -16.19 -9.07 -7.15
C ASN A 258 -15.60 -8.32 -5.97
N GLU A 259 -14.86 -7.25 -6.24
CA GLU A 259 -14.14 -6.54 -5.20
C GLU A 259 -14.04 -5.05 -5.51
N PHE A 260 -14.13 -4.26 -4.44
CA PHE A 260 -13.97 -2.81 -4.47
C PHE A 260 -13.20 -2.37 -3.23
N VAL A 261 -12.12 -1.61 -3.42
CA VAL A 261 -11.18 -1.24 -2.37
C VAL A 261 -10.94 0.26 -2.42
N ALA A 262 -10.84 0.90 -1.25
CA ALA A 262 -10.30 2.25 -1.15
C ALA A 262 -8.92 2.22 -0.48
N VAL A 263 -7.99 2.96 -1.07
CA VAL A 263 -6.59 3.02 -0.67
C VAL A 263 -6.19 4.47 -0.52
N GLU A 264 -5.67 4.83 0.64
CA GLU A 264 -5.04 6.13 0.86
C GLU A 264 -3.55 6.08 0.51
N MET A 265 -3.07 7.10 -0.18
CA MET A 265 -1.66 7.22 -0.57
C MET A 265 -0.96 8.32 0.24
N SER A 266 0.25 8.04 0.74
CA SER A 266 1.06 8.97 1.56
C SER A 266 2.48 9.24 1.05
#